data_AF-A0A926NM29-F1
#
_entry.id   AF-A0A926NM29-F1
#
_cell.length_a   1.000
_cell.length_b   1.000
_cell.length_c   1.000
_cell.angle_alpha   90.00
_cell.angle_beta   90.00
_cell.angle_gamma   90.00
#
_symmetry.space_group_name_H-M   'P 1'
#
loop_
_entity.id
_entity.type
_entity.pdbx_description
1 polymer ?
#
loop_
_entity_poly.entity_id
_entity_poly.type
_entity_poly.pdbx_seq_one_letter_code
_entity_poly.pdbx_strand_id
1 'polypeptide(L)'
;MKKLLLITFLFFAFHAKSQTTKPIDSFLGIKFGSSVAEVTAALKNRGGKISPGASPTLLSSSNISLGSRKAESFFVMFIDDKAYGAYFVFRPELEPQLIDYYNSLVSDISDVYGKGKSHKTFKQPYEDGNGFEVQAITTGNADYETIWTNENNKIFATIESDGSVVLIYSEGNLTEKATKQGKEKEKADF
;
A
#
# COMPACT_ATOMS: atom_id res chain seq x y z
N MET A 1 -22.23 17.45 -57.24
CA MET A 1 -21.82 17.82 -55.88
C MET A 1 -22.75 17.16 -54.89
N LYS A 2 -22.32 16.06 -54.26
CA LYS A 2 -22.93 15.28 -53.15
C LYS A 2 -22.35 13.87 -53.25
N LYS A 3 -22.03 13.25 -52.11
CA LYS A 3 -21.39 11.92 -51.93
C LYS A 3 -19.87 11.93 -51.80
N LEU A 4 -19.32 12.59 -50.78
CA LEU A 4 -18.01 12.21 -50.21
C LEU A 4 -17.83 12.79 -48.80
N LEU A 5 -18.73 12.50 -47.87
CA LEU A 5 -18.61 13.00 -46.49
C LEU A 5 -19.45 12.18 -45.51
N LEU A 6 -19.21 10.87 -45.42
CA LEU A 6 -19.87 10.04 -44.41
C LEU A 6 -19.14 8.72 -44.07
N ILE A 7 -17.80 8.65 -44.14
CA ILE A 7 -17.05 7.43 -43.77
C ILE A 7 -15.79 7.78 -42.96
N THR A 8 -15.89 8.70 -42.01
CA THR A 8 -14.77 9.00 -41.09
C THR A 8 -15.18 9.13 -39.62
N PHE A 9 -16.42 8.75 -39.28
CA PHE A 9 -16.96 8.90 -37.91
C PHE A 9 -17.22 7.55 -37.19
N LEU A 10 -16.73 6.44 -37.74
CA LEU A 10 -17.03 5.08 -37.25
C LEU A 10 -15.81 4.29 -36.73
N PHE A 11 -14.70 4.97 -36.44
CA PHE A 11 -13.51 4.37 -35.82
C PHE A 11 -13.16 4.94 -34.43
N PHE A 12 -14.04 5.73 -33.81
CA PHE A 12 -13.85 6.20 -32.44
C PHE A 12 -14.57 5.36 -31.38
N ALA A 13 -15.35 4.35 -31.77
CA ALA A 13 -15.95 3.42 -30.84
C ALA A 13 -14.98 2.26 -30.57
N PHE A 14 -14.75 1.96 -29.29
CA PHE A 14 -13.96 0.82 -28.78
C PHE A 14 -12.44 1.00 -28.63
N HIS A 15 -12.00 2.14 -28.08
CA HIS A 15 -10.94 2.06 -27.06
C HIS A 15 -11.58 1.73 -25.72
N ALA A 16 -12.30 0.59 -25.65
CA ALA A 16 -12.54 -0.05 -24.38
C ALA A 16 -11.16 -0.40 -23.86
N LYS A 17 -10.60 0.50 -23.04
CA LYS A 17 -9.38 0.22 -22.31
C LYS A 17 -9.72 -0.97 -21.44
N SER A 18 -9.41 -2.16 -21.94
CA SER A 18 -9.08 -3.30 -21.10
C SER A 18 -7.82 -2.88 -20.35
N GLN A 19 -8.00 -2.00 -19.37
CA GLN A 19 -7.01 -1.76 -18.34
C GLN A 19 -7.04 -3.04 -17.52
N THR A 20 -6.31 -4.03 -18.01
CA THR A 20 -5.92 -5.18 -17.20
C THR A 20 -5.24 -4.59 -15.98
N THR A 21 -5.90 -4.72 -14.83
CA THR A 21 -5.37 -4.29 -13.53
C THR A 21 -3.98 -4.86 -13.37
N LYS A 22 -3.02 -4.03 -12.96
CA LYS A 22 -1.64 -4.49 -12.79
C LYS A 22 -1.61 -5.56 -11.70
N PRO A 23 -0.92 -6.71 -11.89
CA PRO A 23 -0.76 -7.68 -10.81
C PRO A 23 0.02 -7.09 -9.63
N ILE A 24 -0.29 -7.55 -8.43
CA ILE A 24 0.41 -7.13 -7.20
C ILE A 24 1.66 -7.99 -7.07
N ASP A 25 2.72 -7.66 -7.80
CA ASP A 25 3.97 -8.45 -7.84
C ASP A 25 5.21 -7.67 -7.40
N SER A 26 5.01 -6.41 -7.01
CA SER A 26 6.07 -5.46 -6.70
C SER A 26 5.57 -4.30 -5.85
N PHE A 27 6.51 -3.66 -5.15
CA PHE A 27 6.34 -2.36 -4.50
C PHE A 27 7.39 -1.38 -5.06
N LEU A 28 7.02 -0.15 -5.39
CA LEU A 28 7.93 0.81 -6.05
C LEU A 28 8.67 0.24 -7.28
N GLY A 29 8.05 -0.71 -7.99
CA GLY A 29 8.66 -1.42 -9.12
C GLY A 29 9.76 -2.43 -8.75
N ILE A 30 10.02 -2.64 -7.46
CA ILE A 30 10.90 -3.68 -6.91
C ILE A 30 10.07 -4.95 -6.78
N LYS A 31 10.49 -6.03 -7.43
CA LYS A 31 9.77 -7.31 -7.41
C LYS A 31 9.84 -7.95 -6.02
N PHE A 32 8.76 -8.60 -5.62
CA PHE A 32 8.85 -9.54 -4.50
C PHE A 32 9.85 -10.65 -4.85
N GLY A 33 10.58 -11.13 -3.84
CA GLY A 33 11.67 -12.07 -4.00
C GLY A 33 13.04 -11.44 -4.26
N SER A 34 13.13 -10.13 -4.53
CA SER A 34 14.42 -9.44 -4.69
C SER A 34 15.28 -9.51 -3.43
N SER A 35 16.59 -9.62 -3.62
CA SER A 35 17.59 -9.66 -2.56
C SER A 35 17.72 -8.34 -1.82
N VAL A 36 18.28 -8.37 -0.60
CA VAL A 36 18.59 -7.15 0.17
C VAL A 36 19.48 -6.22 -0.64
N ALA A 37 20.45 -6.77 -1.39
CA ALA A 37 21.34 -6.00 -2.25
C ALA A 37 20.59 -5.28 -3.39
N GLU A 38 19.69 -5.99 -4.10
CA GLU A 38 18.87 -5.42 -5.17
C GLU A 38 17.92 -4.33 -4.65
N VAL A 39 17.24 -4.59 -3.54
CA VAL A 39 16.37 -3.60 -2.89
C VAL A 39 17.17 -2.36 -2.48
N THR A 40 18.32 -2.56 -1.84
CA THR A 40 19.18 -1.46 -1.40
C THR A 40 19.62 -0.59 -2.57
N ALA A 41 20.03 -1.20 -3.69
CA ALA A 41 20.41 -0.47 -4.90
C ALA A 41 19.22 0.30 -5.48
N ALA A 42 18.04 -0.33 -5.59
CA ALA A 42 16.84 0.30 -6.10
C ALA A 42 16.38 1.49 -5.25
N LEU A 43 16.45 1.38 -3.92
CA LEU A 43 16.08 2.47 -3.01
C LEU A 43 17.08 3.63 -3.07
N LYS A 44 18.40 3.34 -3.13
CA LYS A 44 19.42 4.38 -3.31
C LYS A 44 19.25 5.14 -4.62
N ASN A 45 18.95 4.43 -5.72
CA ASN A 45 18.66 5.05 -7.02
C ASN A 45 17.42 5.96 -6.99
N ARG A 46 16.52 5.77 -6.02
CA ARG A 46 15.36 6.64 -5.77
C ARG A 46 15.65 7.77 -4.78
N GLY A 47 16.91 7.97 -4.38
CA GLY A 47 17.29 8.97 -3.37
C GLY A 47 17.04 8.55 -1.92
N GLY A 48 16.68 7.28 -1.71
CA GLY A 48 16.48 6.70 -0.39
C GLY A 48 17.77 6.68 0.42
N LYS A 49 17.70 7.12 1.67
CA LYS A 49 18.80 6.97 2.64
C LYS A 49 18.55 5.70 3.43
N ILE A 50 19.48 4.76 3.35
CA ILE A 50 19.35 3.44 3.98
C ILE A 50 19.96 3.50 5.37
N SER A 51 19.22 3.01 6.36
CA SER A 51 19.72 2.77 7.70
C SER A 51 19.65 1.27 7.97
N PRO A 52 20.63 0.69 8.70
CA PRO A 52 20.47 -0.66 9.23
C PRO A 52 19.16 -0.72 10.02
N GLY A 53 18.31 -1.70 9.74
CA GLY A 53 17.10 -1.92 10.54
C GLY A 53 17.44 -2.48 11.92
N ALA A 54 16.44 -2.56 12.78
CA ALA A 54 16.57 -3.19 14.10
C ALA A 54 16.84 -4.71 14.04
N SER A 55 16.64 -5.32 12.87
CA SER A 55 16.87 -6.74 12.62
C SER A 55 17.43 -6.95 11.21
N PRO A 56 18.11 -8.09 10.94
CA PRO A 56 18.52 -8.46 9.58
C PRO A 56 17.34 -8.72 8.63
N THR A 57 16.12 -8.88 9.17
CA THR A 57 14.89 -9.11 8.41
C THR A 57 14.15 -7.82 8.03
N LEU A 58 14.68 -6.66 8.43
CA LEU A 58 14.07 -5.36 8.18
C LEU A 58 15.10 -4.37 7.64
N LEU A 59 14.79 -3.74 6.51
CA LEU A 59 15.55 -2.62 5.98
C LEU A 59 14.73 -1.35 6.14
N SER A 60 15.26 -0.33 6.82
CA SER A 60 14.60 0.97 6.89
C SER A 60 15.20 1.93 5.87
N SER A 61 14.35 2.76 5.26
CA SER A 61 14.80 3.85 4.42
C SER A 61 13.99 5.11 4.65
N SER A 62 14.68 6.25 4.64
CA SER A 62 14.06 7.58 4.65
C SER A 62 14.15 8.22 3.26
N ASN A 63 13.39 9.30 3.06
CA ASN A 63 13.26 10.00 1.77
C ASN A 63 12.67 9.15 0.64
N ILE A 64 11.80 8.20 0.99
CA ILE A 64 11.02 7.43 0.02
C ILE A 64 9.68 8.14 -0.23
N SER A 65 9.27 8.19 -1.51
CA SER A 65 7.98 8.74 -1.91
C SER A 65 7.20 7.72 -2.73
N LEU A 66 5.87 7.72 -2.55
CA LEU A 66 4.91 6.98 -3.32
C LEU A 66 4.05 7.97 -4.10
N GLY A 67 4.29 8.09 -5.41
CA GLY A 67 3.74 9.19 -6.20
C GLY A 67 4.24 10.53 -5.65
N SER A 68 3.32 11.44 -5.35
CA SER A 68 3.60 12.74 -4.73
C SER A 68 3.72 12.70 -3.20
N ARG A 69 3.42 11.55 -2.55
CA ARG A 69 3.41 11.44 -1.09
C ARG A 69 4.78 11.03 -0.57
N LYS A 70 5.38 11.87 0.26
CA LYS A 70 6.58 11.52 1.01
C LYS A 70 6.19 10.65 2.20
N ALA A 71 6.79 9.47 2.33
CA ALA A 71 6.61 8.63 3.52
C ALA A 71 7.42 9.21 4.68
N GLU A 72 6.83 9.25 5.87
CA GLU A 72 7.54 9.54 7.11
C GLU A 72 8.53 8.41 7.42
N SER A 73 8.04 7.17 7.32
CA SER A 73 8.84 5.96 7.47
C SER A 73 8.55 4.97 6.35
N PHE A 74 9.59 4.27 5.90
CA PHE A 74 9.47 3.18 4.95
C PHE A 74 10.35 2.00 5.35
N PHE A 75 9.78 0.81 5.34
CA PHE A 75 10.47 -0.43 5.67
C PHE A 75 10.26 -1.47 4.59
N VAL A 76 11.27 -2.32 4.38
CA VAL A 76 11.16 -3.53 3.57
C VAL A 76 11.44 -4.74 4.45
N MET A 77 10.59 -5.75 4.35
CA MET A 77 10.67 -6.98 5.13
C MET A 77 11.27 -8.09 4.28
N PHE A 78 12.19 -8.85 4.88
CA PHE A 78 12.93 -9.93 4.22
C PHE A 78 12.81 -11.24 4.96
N ILE A 79 12.84 -12.33 4.18
CA ILE A 79 12.99 -13.69 4.67
C ILE A 79 13.95 -14.43 3.76
N ASP A 80 14.99 -15.06 4.31
CA ASP A 80 16.05 -15.73 3.54
C ASP A 80 16.60 -14.91 2.36
N ASP A 81 16.95 -13.64 2.62
CA ASP A 81 17.41 -12.68 1.60
C ASP A 81 16.39 -12.44 0.46
N LYS A 82 15.08 -12.55 0.75
CA LYS A 82 14.01 -12.27 -0.21
C LYS A 82 13.01 -11.28 0.34
N ALA A 83 12.85 -10.15 -0.36
CA ALA A 83 11.86 -9.15 -0.03
C ALA A 83 10.46 -9.71 -0.21
N TYR A 84 9.66 -9.72 0.86
CA TYR A 84 8.29 -10.22 0.81
C TYR A 84 7.25 -9.16 1.10
N GLY A 85 7.66 -7.99 1.60
CA GLY A 85 6.73 -6.91 1.82
C GLY A 85 7.40 -5.58 2.05
N ALA A 86 6.59 -4.53 1.95
CA ALA A 86 7.00 -3.17 2.20
C ALA A 86 5.93 -2.43 2.98
N TYR A 87 6.35 -1.57 3.90
CA TYR A 87 5.49 -0.86 4.84
C TYR A 87 5.78 0.63 4.73
N PHE A 88 4.76 1.40 4.34
CA PHE A 88 4.81 2.85 4.28
C PHE A 88 4.00 3.43 5.43
N VAL A 89 4.58 4.41 6.11
CA VAL A 89 3.88 5.27 7.06
C VAL A 89 3.83 6.67 6.48
N PHE A 90 2.62 7.20 6.37
CA PHE A 90 2.36 8.57 6.01
C PHE A 90 1.74 9.28 7.20
N ARG A 91 2.10 10.55 7.39
CA ARG A 91 1.49 11.40 8.41
C ARG A 91 0.98 12.67 7.76
N PRO A 92 -0.34 12.85 7.67
CA PRO A 92 -0.94 14.10 7.21
C PRO A 92 -0.47 15.25 8.10
N GLU A 93 -0.31 16.45 7.53
CA GLU A 93 0.14 17.63 8.28
C GLU A 93 -0.89 18.09 9.32
N LEU A 94 -2.18 17.93 9.00
CA LEU A 94 -3.30 18.35 9.84
C LEU A 94 -4.24 17.16 10.07
N GLU A 95 -4.58 16.90 11.33
CA GLU A 95 -5.48 15.81 11.74
C GLU A 95 -6.85 15.85 11.01
N PRO A 96 -7.49 17.02 10.75
CA PRO A 96 -8.73 17.06 9.97
C PRO A 96 -8.61 16.54 8.53
N GLN A 97 -7.40 16.47 7.96
CA GLN A 97 -7.15 15.95 6.61
C GLN A 97 -6.95 14.42 6.59
N LEU A 98 -7.01 13.74 7.73
CA LEU A 98 -6.66 12.33 7.86
C LEU A 98 -7.47 11.42 6.93
N ILE A 99 -8.79 11.58 6.95
CA ILE A 99 -9.70 10.77 6.13
C ILE A 99 -9.56 11.10 4.64
N ASP A 100 -9.42 12.39 4.30
CA ASP A 100 -9.22 12.81 2.90
C ASP A 100 -7.88 12.31 2.35
N TYR A 101 -6.83 12.34 3.16
CA TYR A 101 -5.52 11.79 2.80
C TYR A 101 -5.61 10.28 2.54
N TYR A 102 -6.28 9.54 3.43
CA TYR A 102 -6.52 8.12 3.28
C TYR A 102 -7.33 7.81 2.01
N ASN A 103 -8.44 8.50 1.78
CA ASN A 103 -9.29 8.31 0.61
C ASN A 103 -8.53 8.61 -0.69
N SER A 104 -7.71 9.67 -0.70
CA SER A 104 -6.86 10.01 -1.84
C SER A 104 -5.80 8.94 -2.09
N LEU A 105 -5.17 8.39 -1.05
CA LEU A 105 -4.25 7.26 -1.19
C LEU A 105 -4.96 6.03 -1.78
N VAL A 106 -6.14 5.68 -1.27
CA VAL A 106 -6.95 4.55 -1.76
C VAL A 106 -7.31 4.74 -3.23
N SER A 107 -7.65 5.96 -3.65
CA SER A 107 -7.90 6.29 -5.05
C SER A 107 -6.67 6.03 -5.91
N ASP A 108 -5.51 6.55 -5.52
CA ASP A 108 -4.26 6.40 -6.29
C ASP A 108 -3.82 4.93 -6.42
N ILE A 109 -3.99 4.13 -5.36
CA ILE A 109 -3.72 2.68 -5.42
C ILE A 109 -4.75 1.99 -6.34
N SER A 110 -6.01 2.40 -6.27
CA SER A 110 -7.07 1.81 -7.10
C SER A 110 -6.90 2.12 -8.59
N ASP A 111 -6.32 3.27 -8.93
CA ASP A 111 -5.99 3.63 -10.32
C ASP A 111 -4.94 2.69 -10.93
N VAL A 112 -4.09 2.08 -10.10
CA VAL A 112 -3.03 1.15 -10.54
C VAL A 112 -3.48 -0.31 -10.50
N TYR A 113 -4.15 -0.72 -9.42
CA TYR A 113 -4.44 -2.12 -9.10
C TYR A 113 -5.93 -2.49 -9.21
N GLY A 114 -6.79 -1.53 -9.59
CA GLY A 114 -8.24 -1.70 -9.57
C GLY A 114 -8.86 -1.46 -8.20
N LYS A 115 -10.19 -1.53 -8.11
CA LYS A 115 -10.94 -1.20 -6.88
C LYS A 115 -10.62 -2.17 -5.74
N GLY A 116 -10.21 -1.62 -4.60
CA GLY A 116 -10.05 -2.36 -3.35
C GLY A 116 -11.37 -2.65 -2.64
N LYS A 117 -11.34 -3.56 -1.65
CA LYS A 117 -12.45 -3.80 -0.73
C LYS A 117 -12.23 -2.97 0.53
N SER A 118 -13.03 -1.92 0.69
CA SER A 118 -12.99 -1.05 1.86
C SER A 118 -13.97 -1.52 2.93
N HIS A 119 -13.55 -1.45 4.19
CA HIS A 119 -14.37 -1.69 5.36
C HIS A 119 -14.16 -0.57 6.38
N LYS A 120 -15.24 -0.17 7.03
CA LYS A 120 -15.23 0.79 8.12
C LYS A 120 -16.02 0.21 9.29
N THR A 121 -15.46 0.26 10.47
CA THR A 121 -16.14 -0.11 11.72
C THR A 121 -16.23 1.10 12.61
N PHE A 122 -17.31 1.19 13.39
CA PHE A 122 -17.47 2.22 14.41
C PHE A 122 -18.06 1.59 15.67
N LYS A 123 -17.52 1.98 16.82
CA LYS A 123 -18.09 1.68 18.13
C LYS A 123 -19.03 2.82 18.51
N GLN A 124 -20.19 2.47 19.05
CA GLN A 124 -21.13 3.45 19.58
C GLN A 124 -20.45 4.34 20.64
N PRO A 125 -20.70 5.66 20.65
CA PRO A 125 -21.75 6.38 19.92
C PRO A 125 -21.34 6.91 18.53
N TYR A 126 -20.19 6.51 18.00
CA TYR A 126 -19.71 7.01 16.70
C TYR A 126 -20.38 6.28 15.53
N GLU A 127 -20.57 7.00 14.43
CA GLU A 127 -21.20 6.51 13.20
C GLU A 127 -20.56 7.19 11.97
N ASP A 128 -20.56 6.52 10.82
CA ASP A 128 -20.05 7.10 9.56
C ASP A 128 -20.94 8.27 9.13
N GLY A 129 -20.34 9.44 8.89
CA GLY A 129 -21.04 10.65 8.46
C GLY A 129 -21.55 11.54 9.60
N ASN A 130 -21.23 11.25 10.86
CA ASN A 130 -21.67 12.07 12.00
C ASN A 130 -20.74 13.24 12.33
N GLY A 131 -19.60 13.37 11.62
CA GLY A 131 -18.64 14.45 11.80
C GLY A 131 -17.60 14.24 12.92
N PHE A 132 -17.65 13.11 13.63
CA PHE A 132 -16.71 12.74 14.68
C PHE A 132 -15.78 11.59 14.29
N GLU A 133 -15.64 11.30 12.99
CA GLU A 133 -14.92 10.13 12.48
C GLU A 133 -13.43 10.18 12.83
N VAL A 134 -12.79 11.34 12.70
CA VAL A 134 -11.36 11.52 13.05
C VAL A 134 -11.15 11.24 14.54
N GLN A 135 -12.00 11.80 15.41
CA GLN A 135 -11.96 11.52 16.84
C GLN A 135 -12.21 10.04 17.15
N ALA A 136 -13.15 9.41 16.45
CA ALA A 136 -13.43 7.99 16.61
C ALA A 136 -12.19 7.15 16.27
N ILE A 137 -11.49 7.47 15.18
CA ILE A 137 -10.25 6.81 14.78
C ILE A 137 -9.15 7.00 15.83
N THR A 138 -8.86 8.25 16.21
CA THR A 138 -7.73 8.55 17.11
C THR A 138 -7.94 8.07 18.55
N THR A 139 -9.19 7.76 18.91
CA THR A 139 -9.55 7.13 20.19
C THR A 139 -9.72 5.61 20.12
N GLY A 140 -9.43 4.97 18.97
CA GLY A 140 -9.54 3.51 18.79
C GLY A 140 -10.98 2.99 18.77
N ASN A 141 -11.93 3.86 18.42
CA ASN A 141 -13.35 3.59 18.31
C ASN A 141 -13.85 3.48 16.87
N ALA A 142 -12.99 3.68 15.88
CA ALA A 142 -13.29 3.39 14.48
C ALA A 142 -12.06 2.84 13.75
N ASP A 143 -12.27 1.88 12.85
CA ASP A 143 -11.23 1.35 11.98
C ASP A 143 -11.58 1.63 10.52
N TYR A 144 -10.59 2.05 9.75
CA TYR A 144 -10.70 2.31 8.31
C TYR A 144 -9.69 1.44 7.59
N GLU A 145 -10.15 0.47 6.81
CA GLU A 145 -9.27 -0.43 6.08
C GLU A 145 -9.69 -0.61 4.63
N THR A 146 -8.70 -0.78 3.74
CA THR A 146 -8.93 -1.15 2.35
C THR A 146 -7.92 -2.20 1.93
N ILE A 147 -8.43 -3.28 1.33
CA ILE A 147 -7.64 -4.43 0.90
C ILE A 147 -7.73 -4.61 -0.61
N TRP A 148 -6.58 -4.74 -1.27
CA TRP A 148 -6.47 -5.26 -2.63
C TRP A 148 -5.84 -6.65 -2.58
N THR A 149 -6.36 -7.57 -3.37
CA THR A 149 -5.85 -8.94 -3.45
C THR A 149 -5.66 -9.33 -4.91
N ASN A 150 -4.56 -10.02 -5.17
CA ASN A 150 -4.25 -10.61 -6.47
C ASN A 150 -3.53 -11.93 -6.20
N GLU A 151 -4.22 -13.05 -6.43
CA GLU A 151 -3.75 -14.38 -6.02
C GLU A 151 -3.40 -14.40 -4.53
N ASN A 152 -2.16 -14.72 -4.18
CA ASN A 152 -1.66 -14.76 -2.80
C ASN A 152 -1.13 -13.39 -2.32
N ASN A 153 -1.08 -12.38 -3.18
CA ASN A 153 -0.46 -11.09 -2.87
C ASN A 153 -1.52 -10.08 -2.45
N LYS A 154 -1.12 -9.16 -1.56
CA LYS A 154 -2.03 -8.21 -0.91
C LYS A 154 -1.42 -6.82 -0.85
N ILE A 155 -2.28 -5.81 -1.02
CA ILE A 155 -2.04 -4.45 -0.54
C ILE A 155 -3.07 -4.16 0.55
N PHE A 156 -2.65 -3.57 1.65
CA PHE A 156 -3.50 -3.19 2.78
C PHE A 156 -3.25 -1.72 3.11
N ALA A 157 -4.30 -0.92 3.15
CA ALA A 157 -4.25 0.47 3.61
C ALA A 157 -5.11 0.63 4.86
N THR A 158 -4.59 1.27 5.90
CA THR A 158 -5.33 1.57 7.13
C THR A 158 -5.01 2.95 7.68
N ILE A 159 -5.89 3.46 8.54
CA ILE A 159 -5.62 4.60 9.41
C ILE A 159 -5.36 4.06 10.82
N GLU A 160 -4.24 4.44 11.41
CA GLU A 160 -3.87 4.07 12.79
C GLU A 160 -4.41 5.11 13.78
N SER A 161 -4.58 4.69 15.05
CA SER A 161 -5.10 5.57 16.11
C SER A 161 -4.15 6.72 16.47
N ASP A 162 -2.87 6.64 16.08
CA ASP A 162 -1.91 7.74 16.23
C ASP A 162 -2.04 8.81 15.13
N GLY A 163 -3.01 8.68 14.22
CA GLY A 163 -3.25 9.60 13.12
C GLY A 163 -2.35 9.36 11.90
N SER A 164 -1.60 8.26 11.87
CA SER A 164 -0.86 7.87 10.67
C SER A 164 -1.73 7.07 9.68
N VAL A 165 -1.37 7.16 8.40
CA VAL A 165 -1.93 6.34 7.34
C VAL A 165 -0.88 5.32 6.90
N VAL A 166 -1.21 4.05 6.98
CA VAL A 166 -0.30 2.94 6.70
C VAL A 166 -0.69 2.29 5.38
N LEU A 167 0.31 1.95 4.56
CA LEU A 167 0.15 1.14 3.36
C LEU A 167 1.16 -0.01 3.37
N ILE A 168 0.66 -1.24 3.23
CA ILE A 168 1.46 -2.46 3.27
C ILE A 168 1.31 -3.21 1.96
N TYR A 169 2.43 -3.56 1.35
CA TYR A 169 2.51 -4.53 0.25
C TYR A 169 3.03 -5.85 0.81
N SER A 170 2.44 -6.99 0.43
CA SER A 170 2.91 -8.30 0.87
C SER A 170 2.71 -9.40 -0.17
N GLU A 171 3.70 -10.29 -0.30
CA GLU A 171 3.63 -11.55 -1.05
C GLU A 171 3.25 -12.70 -0.12
N GLY A 172 2.21 -13.47 -0.47
CA GLY A 172 1.56 -14.38 0.47
C GLY A 172 2.43 -15.54 0.92
N ASN A 173 3.16 -16.20 0.01
CA ASN A 173 3.89 -17.43 0.33
C ASN A 173 5.09 -17.17 1.25
N LEU A 174 5.85 -16.11 0.98
CA LEU A 174 6.97 -15.66 1.79
C LEU A 174 6.48 -15.04 3.10
N THR A 175 5.33 -14.37 3.11
CA THR A 175 4.70 -13.91 4.38
C THR A 175 4.33 -15.10 5.27
N GLU A 176 3.72 -16.15 4.71
CA GLU A 176 3.40 -17.37 5.46
C GLU A 176 4.67 -18.04 5.99
N LYS A 177 5.72 -18.12 5.17
CA LYS A 177 7.03 -18.64 5.57
C LYS A 177 7.63 -17.85 6.73
N ALA A 178 7.65 -16.52 6.63
CA ALA A 178 8.15 -15.63 7.68
C ALA A 178 7.35 -15.80 8.99
N THR A 179 6.03 -15.94 8.89
CA THR A 179 5.15 -16.16 10.05
C THR A 179 5.44 -17.50 10.73
N LYS A 180 5.65 -18.58 9.97
CA LYS A 180 6.01 -19.90 10.53
C LYS A 180 7.35 -19.86 11.24
N GLN A 181 8.39 -19.31 10.63
CA GLN A 181 9.72 -19.19 11.24
C GLN A 181 9.69 -18.31 12.50
N GLY A 182 8.91 -17.23 12.51
CA GLY A 182 8.71 -16.39 13.70
C GLY A 182 8.13 -17.18 14.88
N LYS A 183 7.06 -17.95 14.64
CA LYS A 183 6.43 -18.79 15.67
C LYS A 183 7.33 -19.90 16.18
N GLU A 184 8.14 -20.50 15.30
CA GLU A 184 9.12 -21.53 15.70
C GLU A 184 10.22 -20.95 16.58
N LYS A 185 10.71 -19.76 16.24
CA LYS A 185 11.71 -19.05 17.05
C LYS A 185 11.17 -18.68 18.43
N GLU A 186 9.96 -18.10 18.49
CA GLU A 186 9.30 -17.78 19.77
C GLU A 186 9.19 -19.03 20.66
N LYS A 187 8.76 -20.17 20.10
CA LYS A 187 8.68 -21.43 20.85
C LYS A 187 10.02 -21.95 21.35
N ALA A 188 11.12 -21.67 20.65
CA ALA A 188 12.45 -22.12 21.04
C ALA A 188 13.06 -21.23 22.15
N ASP A 189 12.59 -20.00 22.28
CA ASP A 189 13.03 -19.04 23.29
C ASP A 189 12.30 -19.22 24.66
N PHE A 190 11.29 -20.09 24.74
CA PHE A 190 10.56 -20.49 25.97
C PHE A 190 10.96 -21.89 26.44
#